data_AF-A0A1Q6RQV2-F1
#
_entry.id   AF-A0A1Q6RQV2-F1
#
_cell.length_a   1.000
_cell.length_b   1.000
_cell.length_c   1.000
_cell.angle_alpha   90.00
_cell.angle_beta   90.00
_cell.angle_gamma   90.00
#
_symmetry.space_group_name_H-M   'P 1'
#
loop_
_entity.id
_entity.type
_entity.pdbx_description
1 polymer ?
#
loop_
_entity_poly.entity_id
_entity_poly.type
_entity_poly.pdbx_seq_one_letter_code
_entity_poly.pdbx_strand_id
1 'polypeptide(L)'
;MANLIPQIAQMLGVELGEEFKIKGYEEWFYKFDNDRVLMFKHNDDVKMPVAPVSVYVAFLALLRGECEIIKLPWKPKKGETYYTFALLGDKWVVRSSWWGGFPNEYALLDKGWVYRTCEKAQAALPAVAKEIGVEYEL
;
A
#
# COMPACT_ATOMS: atom_id res chain seq x y z
N MET A 1 23.25 -21.85 4.71
CA MET A 1 22.62 -21.43 3.43
C MET A 1 22.23 -19.97 3.55
N ALA A 2 22.31 -19.20 2.45
CA ALA A 2 21.86 -17.81 2.43
C ALA A 2 20.33 -17.73 2.36
N ASN A 3 19.76 -16.73 3.02
CA ASN A 3 18.34 -16.42 2.96
C ASN A 3 18.05 -15.50 1.77
N LEU A 4 17.21 -15.95 0.83
CA LEU A 4 16.91 -15.24 -0.41
C LEU A 4 15.66 -14.37 -0.34
N ILE A 5 14.89 -14.41 0.76
CA ILE A 5 13.62 -13.67 0.88
C ILE A 5 13.78 -12.16 0.62
N PRO A 6 14.80 -11.46 1.16
CA PRO A 6 14.99 -10.04 0.88
C PRO A 6 15.22 -9.74 -0.61
N GLN A 7 15.98 -10.59 -1.30
CA GLN A 7 16.29 -10.43 -2.72
C GLN A 7 15.05 -10.69 -3.58
N ILE A 8 14.26 -11.72 -3.23
CA ILE A 8 13.01 -12.05 -3.91
C ILE A 8 12.01 -10.90 -3.76
N ALA A 9 11.84 -10.33 -2.57
CA ALA A 9 10.95 -9.18 -2.35
C ALA A 9 11.33 -8.00 -3.27
N GLN A 10 12.62 -7.67 -3.33
CA GLN A 10 13.14 -6.61 -4.20
C GLN A 10 12.90 -6.91 -5.69
N MET A 11 13.14 -8.15 -6.14
CA MET A 11 12.91 -8.56 -7.53
C MET A 11 11.43 -8.49 -7.91
N LEU A 12 10.53 -8.76 -6.97
CA LEU A 12 9.08 -8.64 -7.13
C LEU A 12 8.58 -7.19 -6.93
N GLY A 13 9.49 -6.26 -6.65
CA GLY A 13 9.21 -4.84 -6.55
C GLY A 13 8.50 -4.41 -5.27
N VAL A 14 8.56 -5.18 -4.18
CA VAL A 14 7.95 -4.84 -2.88
C VAL A 14 9.00 -4.69 -1.78
N GLU A 15 8.75 -3.81 -0.81
CA GLU A 15 9.61 -3.65 0.37
C GLU A 15 9.36 -4.79 1.39
N LEU A 16 10.38 -5.12 2.20
CA LEU A 16 10.16 -5.99 3.37
C LEU A 16 9.15 -5.32 4.30
N GLY A 17 8.12 -6.07 4.68
CA GLY A 17 7.03 -5.55 5.48
C GLY A 17 5.90 -4.87 4.70
N GLU A 18 6.05 -4.64 3.39
CA GLU A 18 4.97 -4.13 2.54
C GLU A 18 3.89 -5.21 2.38
N GLU A 19 2.64 -4.84 2.65
CA GLU A 19 1.49 -5.71 2.40
C GLU A 19 1.09 -5.61 0.93
N PHE A 20 0.83 -6.74 0.30
CA PHE A 20 0.39 -6.82 -1.09
C PHE A 20 -0.63 -7.95 -1.28
N LYS A 21 -1.27 -7.97 -2.45
CA LYS A 21 -2.13 -9.07 -2.89
C LYS A 21 -1.54 -9.76 -4.10
N ILE A 22 -1.96 -10.99 -4.36
CA ILE A 22 -1.59 -11.72 -5.57
C ILE A 22 -2.85 -11.84 -6.44
N LYS A 23 -2.74 -11.50 -7.72
CA LYS A 23 -3.84 -11.61 -8.69
C LYS A 23 -4.34 -13.06 -8.75
N GLY A 24 -5.65 -13.26 -8.61
CA GLY A 24 -6.27 -14.59 -8.49
C GLY A 24 -6.35 -15.15 -7.06
N TYR A 25 -5.75 -14.46 -6.08
CA TYR A 25 -5.79 -14.80 -4.64
C TYR A 25 -6.07 -13.54 -3.79
N GLU A 26 -6.94 -12.66 -4.29
CA GLU A 26 -7.15 -11.30 -3.78
C GLU A 26 -7.88 -11.23 -2.43
N GLU A 27 -8.45 -12.35 -1.99
CA GLU A 27 -9.04 -12.50 -0.66
C GLU A 27 -8.00 -12.60 0.46
N TRP A 28 -6.72 -12.72 0.12
CA TRP A 28 -5.60 -12.82 1.06
C TRP A 28 -4.64 -11.65 0.94
N PHE A 29 -4.05 -11.30 2.08
CA PHE A 29 -2.95 -10.35 2.19
C PHE A 29 -1.65 -11.13 2.36
N TYR A 30 -0.61 -10.67 1.66
CA TYR A 30 0.73 -11.24 1.68
C TYR A 30 1.74 -10.19 2.12
N LYS A 31 2.83 -10.65 2.74
CA LYS A 31 3.96 -9.80 3.12
C LYS A 31 5.22 -10.66 3.22
N PHE A 32 6.35 -10.12 2.80
CA PHE A 32 7.66 -10.67 3.12
C PHE A 32 8.13 -10.12 4.47
N ASP A 33 8.57 -10.99 5.37
CA ASP A 33 9.38 -10.61 6.52
C ASP A 33 10.85 -11.00 6.27
N ASN A 34 11.67 -10.98 7.31
CA ASN A 34 13.09 -11.27 7.14
C ASN A 34 13.36 -12.71 6.71
N ASP A 35 12.50 -13.69 7.01
CA ASP A 35 12.78 -15.12 6.79
C ASP A 35 11.72 -15.89 6.01
N ARG A 36 10.52 -15.31 5.79
CA ARG A 36 9.34 -16.01 5.26
C ARG A 36 8.44 -15.09 4.44
N VAL A 37 7.53 -15.72 3.73
CA VAL A 37 6.31 -15.10 3.21
C VAL A 37 5.15 -15.41 4.16
N LEU A 38 4.41 -14.38 4.53
CA LEU A 38 3.22 -14.48 5.39
C LEU A 38 1.96 -14.32 4.54
N MET A 39 0.90 -15.03 4.91
CA MET A 39 -0.43 -14.92 4.33
C MET A 39 -1.48 -14.79 5.45
N PHE A 40 -2.35 -13.79 5.37
CA PHE A 40 -3.34 -13.50 6.41
C PHE A 40 -4.60 -12.82 5.85
N LYS A 41 -5.66 -12.78 6.67
CA LYS A 41 -6.86 -11.96 6.45
C LYS A 41 -6.94 -10.88 7.51
N HIS A 42 -7.39 -9.68 7.14
CA HIS A 42 -7.79 -8.65 8.08
C HIS A 42 -9.23 -8.95 8.52
N ASN A 43 -9.42 -9.92 9.42
CA ASN A 43 -10.63 -10.03 10.22
C ASN A 43 -10.25 -9.81 11.68
N ASP A 44 -11.13 -9.12 12.40
CA ASP A 44 -10.85 -8.49 13.70
C ASP A 44 -10.09 -9.39 14.70
N ASP A 45 -9.15 -8.75 15.37
CA ASP A 45 -8.35 -9.18 16.52
C ASP A 45 -7.29 -10.29 16.36
N VAL A 46 -7.23 -11.05 15.27
CA VAL A 46 -6.15 -12.03 15.09
C VAL A 46 -5.64 -12.10 13.65
N LYS A 47 -4.45 -11.52 13.41
CA LYS A 47 -3.62 -11.84 12.24
C LYS A 47 -3.11 -13.28 12.36
N MET A 48 -3.97 -14.30 12.21
CA MET A 48 -3.49 -15.68 12.18
C MET A 48 -2.81 -15.94 10.83
N PRO A 49 -1.54 -16.38 10.82
CA PRO A 49 -0.95 -16.93 9.61
C PRO A 49 -1.77 -18.16 9.20
N VAL A 50 -2.31 -18.12 7.98
CA VAL A 50 -3.15 -19.20 7.45
C VAL A 50 -2.25 -20.39 7.10
N ALA A 51 -2.83 -21.60 7.12
CA ALA A 51 -2.13 -22.87 6.99
C ALA A 51 -1.01 -22.87 5.91
N PRO A 52 0.19 -23.40 6.23
CA PRO A 52 1.40 -23.25 5.41
C PRO A 52 1.22 -23.66 3.94
N VAL A 53 0.46 -24.72 3.68
CA VAL A 53 0.30 -25.31 2.34
C VAL A 53 -0.27 -24.29 1.33
N SER A 54 -1.28 -23.53 1.73
CA SER A 54 -1.94 -22.56 0.86
C SER A 54 -1.04 -21.37 0.48
N VAL A 55 -0.17 -20.94 1.40
CA VAL A 55 0.81 -19.88 1.16
C VAL A 55 1.78 -20.27 0.05
N TYR A 56 2.24 -21.53 0.06
CA TYR A 56 3.22 -21.99 -0.92
C TYR A 56 2.64 -22.12 -2.34
N VAL A 57 1.35 -22.42 -2.50
CA VAL A 57 0.74 -22.51 -3.84
C VAL A 57 0.74 -21.15 -4.53
N ALA A 58 0.20 -20.12 -3.88
CA ALA A 58 0.15 -18.77 -4.44
C ALA A 58 1.55 -18.18 -4.62
N PHE A 59 2.46 -18.43 -3.68
CA PHE A 59 3.84 -17.97 -3.78
C PHE A 59 4.61 -18.66 -4.92
N LEU A 60 4.43 -19.97 -5.13
CA LEU A 60 5.04 -20.69 -6.25
C LEU A 60 4.51 -20.19 -7.60
N ALA A 61 3.20 -19.93 -7.72
CA ALA A 61 2.61 -19.35 -8.92
C ALA A 61 3.22 -17.96 -9.22
N LEU A 62 3.41 -17.13 -8.19
CA LEU A 62 4.08 -15.83 -8.31
C LEU A 62 5.54 -15.97 -8.77
N LEU A 63 6.31 -16.88 -8.17
CA LEU A 63 7.72 -17.12 -8.55
C LEU A 63 7.88 -17.68 -9.97
N ARG A 64 6.86 -18.37 -10.49
CA ARG A 64 6.82 -18.87 -11.87
C ARG A 64 6.35 -17.82 -12.88
N GLY A 65 5.91 -16.65 -12.42
CA GLY A 65 5.32 -15.60 -13.27
C GLY A 65 3.92 -15.93 -13.77
N GLU A 66 3.22 -16.89 -13.13
CA GLU A 66 1.83 -17.25 -13.46
C GLU A 66 0.84 -16.22 -12.88
N CYS A 67 1.27 -15.43 -11.90
CA CYS A 67 0.48 -14.40 -11.24
C CYS A 67 1.29 -13.10 -11.05
N GLU A 68 0.58 -12.01 -10.78
CA GLU A 68 1.17 -10.68 -10.59
C GLU A 68 0.91 -10.17 -9.17
N ILE A 69 1.82 -9.35 -8.65
CA ILE A 69 1.59 -8.59 -7.41
C ILE A 69 0.63 -7.44 -7.69
N ILE A 70 -0.41 -7.34 -6.87
CA ILE A 70 -1.26 -6.16 -6.73
C ILE A 70 -0.77 -5.40 -5.51
N LYS A 71 -0.11 -4.26 -5.73
CA LYS A 71 0.32 -3.38 -4.65
C LYS A 71 -0.88 -2.72 -3.98
N LEU A 72 -0.83 -2.63 -2.66
CA LEU A 72 -1.82 -1.88 -1.90
C LEU A 72 -1.42 -0.40 -1.84
N PRO A 73 -2.39 0.52 -1.75
CA PRO A 73 -2.10 1.90 -1.39
C PRO A 73 -1.28 1.92 -0.11
N TRP A 74 -0.17 2.66 -0.11
CA TRP A 74 0.65 2.76 1.08
C TRP A 74 -0.13 3.46 2.20
N LYS A 75 -0.17 2.83 3.37
CA LYS A 75 -0.76 3.37 4.59
C LYS A 75 0.34 3.79 5.59
N PRO A 76 0.34 5.04 6.07
CA PRO A 76 1.26 5.47 7.12
C PRO A 76 0.96 4.78 8.44
N LYS A 77 1.98 4.61 9.29
CA LYS A 77 1.76 4.18 10.68
C LYS A 77 1.25 5.35 11.53
N LYS A 78 0.61 5.04 12.66
CA LYS A 78 0.16 6.07 13.60
C LYS A 78 1.33 6.96 14.04
N GLY A 79 1.18 8.27 13.87
CA GLY A 79 2.22 9.27 14.13
C GLY A 79 3.19 9.53 12.96
N GLU A 80 3.16 8.75 11.88
CA GLU A 80 3.97 9.03 10.69
C GLU A 80 3.36 10.16 9.87
N THR A 81 4.22 11.02 9.32
CA THR A 81 3.84 12.09 8.40
C THR A 81 3.52 11.52 7.01
N TYR A 82 2.47 12.03 6.39
CA TYR A 82 2.11 11.77 5.00
C TYR A 82 1.74 13.07 4.30
N TYR A 83 1.66 13.03 2.97
CA TYR A 83 1.23 14.13 2.13
C TYR A 83 -0.13 13.80 1.51
N THR A 84 -1.01 14.80 1.44
CA THR A 84 -2.36 14.70 0.88
C THR A 84 -2.79 16.05 0.28
N PHE A 85 -4.00 16.09 -0.28
CA PHE A 85 -4.63 17.31 -0.76
C PHE A 85 -5.38 18.01 0.37
N ALA A 86 -5.23 19.33 0.43
CA ALA A 86 -5.93 20.21 1.35
C ALA A 86 -6.51 21.40 0.59
N LEU A 87 -7.41 22.14 1.22
CA LEU A 87 -7.99 23.35 0.66
C LEU A 87 -7.23 24.59 1.19
N LEU A 88 -6.78 25.46 0.29
CA LEU A 88 -6.23 26.77 0.60
C LEU A 88 -7.05 27.83 -0.15
N GLY A 89 -7.95 28.50 0.56
CA GLY A 89 -8.94 29.37 -0.08
C GLY A 89 -9.93 28.54 -0.89
N ASP A 90 -9.96 28.74 -2.20
CA ASP A 90 -10.79 28.04 -3.17
C ASP A 90 -10.03 26.99 -4.00
N LYS A 91 -8.73 26.83 -3.78
CA LYS A 91 -7.87 25.90 -4.53
C LYS A 91 -7.39 24.73 -3.69
N TRP A 92 -7.24 23.58 -4.34
CA TRP A 92 -6.57 22.43 -3.75
C TRP A 92 -5.04 22.60 -3.80
N VAL A 93 -4.38 22.22 -2.72
CA VAL A 93 -2.92 22.27 -2.57
C VAL A 93 -2.40 20.99 -1.92
N VAL A 94 -1.11 20.73 -2.05
CA VAL A 94 -0.46 19.65 -1.29
C VAL A 94 -0.07 20.14 0.10
N ARG A 95 -0.42 19.38 1.14
CA ARG A 95 0.01 19.61 2.52
C ARG A 95 0.45 18.31 3.17
N SER A 96 1.35 18.43 4.14
CA SER A 96 1.67 17.33 5.05
C SER A 96 0.64 17.28 6.19
N SER A 97 0.39 16.07 6.67
CA SER A 97 -0.35 15.77 7.89
C SER A 97 0.31 14.59 8.60
N TRP A 98 -0.09 14.30 9.83
CA TRP A 98 0.35 13.12 10.57
C TRP A 98 -0.81 12.15 10.71
N TRP A 99 -0.54 10.85 10.54
CA TRP A 99 -1.57 9.83 10.57
C TRP A 99 -2.05 9.56 12.00
N GLY A 100 -3.26 10.00 12.32
CA GLY A 100 -3.88 9.79 13.63
C GLY A 100 -4.77 8.54 13.70
N GLY A 101 -5.24 8.06 12.54
CA GLY A 101 -6.30 7.08 12.40
C GLY A 101 -7.70 7.72 12.41
N PHE A 102 -7.85 8.97 11.98
CA PHE A 102 -9.14 9.66 11.93
C PHE A 102 -9.99 9.20 10.72
N PRO A 103 -11.33 9.26 10.80
CA PRO A 103 -12.20 8.78 9.72
C PRO A 103 -11.92 9.39 8.33
N ASN A 104 -11.61 10.69 8.27
CA ASN A 104 -11.26 11.38 7.03
C ASN A 104 -9.97 10.84 6.39
N GLU A 105 -9.01 10.36 7.19
CA GLU A 105 -7.76 9.81 6.68
C GLU A 105 -7.97 8.45 5.99
N TYR A 106 -8.92 7.65 6.49
CA TYR A 106 -9.33 6.41 5.82
C TYR A 106 -10.03 6.68 4.49
N ALA A 107 -10.83 7.74 4.39
CA ALA A 107 -11.42 8.15 3.12
C ALA A 107 -10.35 8.60 2.11
N LEU A 108 -9.33 9.35 2.57
CA LEU A 108 -8.18 9.71 1.72
C LEU A 108 -7.39 8.48 1.26
N LEU A 109 -7.16 7.52 2.16
CA LEU A 109 -6.44 6.29 1.85
C LEU A 109 -7.18 5.43 0.81
N ASP A 110 -8.49 5.27 0.96
CA ASP A 110 -9.34 4.52 0.02
C ASP A 110 -9.33 5.15 -1.39
N LYS A 111 -9.28 6.48 -1.46
CA LYS A 111 -9.09 7.22 -2.72
C LYS A 111 -7.66 7.18 -3.27
N GLY A 112 -6.70 6.63 -2.52
CA GLY A 112 -5.29 6.64 -2.91
C GLY A 112 -4.63 8.01 -2.83
N TRP A 113 -5.17 8.93 -2.03
CA TRP A 113 -4.68 10.31 -1.87
C TRP A 113 -3.70 10.47 -0.70
N VAL A 114 -3.06 9.37 -0.29
CA VAL A 114 -2.08 9.34 0.80
C VAL A 114 -0.71 8.99 0.24
N TYR A 115 0.21 9.93 0.31
CA TYR A 115 1.51 9.83 -0.35
C TYR A 115 2.67 9.88 0.66
N ARG A 116 3.71 9.07 0.42
CA ARG A 116 4.94 9.06 1.23
C ARG A 116 5.76 10.34 1.09
N THR A 117 5.69 11.01 -0.06
CA THR A 117 6.52 12.18 -0.37
C THR A 117 5.70 13.31 -0.98
N CYS A 118 6.16 14.54 -0.78
CA CYS A 118 5.51 15.74 -1.32
C CYS A 118 5.45 15.71 -2.84
N GLU A 119 6.52 15.27 -3.49
CA GLU A 119 6.66 15.24 -4.94
C GLU A 119 5.65 14.29 -5.58
N LYS A 120 5.39 13.13 -4.94
CA LYS A 120 4.35 12.20 -5.40
C LYS A 120 2.96 12.79 -5.30
N ALA A 121 2.67 13.52 -4.22
CA ALA A 121 1.39 14.20 -4.07
C ALA A 121 1.24 15.33 -5.11
N GLN A 122 2.28 16.15 -5.31
CA GLN A 122 2.27 17.23 -6.30
C GLN A 122 2.12 16.69 -7.73
N ALA A 123 2.74 15.56 -8.06
CA ALA A 123 2.58 14.92 -9.36
C ALA A 123 1.15 14.37 -9.59
N ALA A 124 0.46 13.94 -8.53
CA ALA A 124 -0.89 13.39 -8.63
C ALA A 124 -1.99 14.48 -8.66
N LEU A 125 -1.77 15.61 -7.97
CA LEU A 125 -2.78 16.66 -7.80
C LEU A 125 -3.41 17.15 -9.12
N PRO A 126 -2.67 17.43 -10.21
CA PRO A 126 -3.26 17.90 -11.47
C PRO A 126 -4.29 16.93 -12.07
N ALA A 127 -3.99 15.62 -12.03
CA ALA A 127 -4.87 14.60 -12.59
C ALA A 127 -6.14 14.45 -11.76
N VAL A 128 -6.00 14.41 -10.43
CA VAL A 128 -7.12 14.30 -9.49
C VAL A 128 -8.00 15.56 -9.54
N ALA A 129 -7.41 16.75 -9.53
CA ALA A 129 -8.15 18.01 -9.60
C ALA A 129 -8.98 18.10 -10.88
N LYS A 130 -8.43 17.65 -12.01
CA LYS A 130 -9.16 17.57 -13.29
C LYS A 130 -10.32 16.56 -13.25
N GLU A 131 -10.14 15.42 -12.60
CA GLU A 131 -11.20 14.40 -12.46
C GLU A 131 -12.38 14.91 -11.63
N ILE A 132 -12.09 15.63 -10.54
CA ILE A 132 -13.10 16.16 -9.62
C ILE A 132 -13.71 17.48 -10.14
N GLY A 133 -13.00 18.20 -11.01
CA GLY A 133 -13.43 19.50 -11.54
C GLY A 133 -13.18 20.66 -10.57
N VAL A 134 -12.02 20.66 -9.90
CA VAL A 134 -11.60 21.69 -8.94
C VAL A 134 -10.32 22.37 -9.38
N GLU A 135 -10.13 23.63 -8.98
CA GLU A 135 -8.90 24.39 -9.20
C GLU A 135 -7.81 23.95 -8.20
N TYR A 136 -6.54 24.05 -8.62
CA TYR A 136 -5.40 23.65 -7.79
C TYR A 136 -4.19 24.58 -7.92
N GLU A 137 -3.26 24.44 -6.96
CA GLU A 137 -1.96 25.11 -6.94
C GLU A 137 -0.89 24.16 -6.37
N LEU A 138 0.33 24.20 -6.94
CA LEU A 138 1.44 23.28 -6.60
C LEU A 138 2.49 23.90 -5.69
#